data_AF-A0A7W3X789-F1
#
_entry.id   AF-A0A7W3X789-F1
#
_cell.length_a   1.000
_cell.length_b   1.000
_cell.length_c   1.000
_cell.angle_alpha   90.00
_cell.angle_beta   90.00
_cell.angle_gamma   90.00
#
_symmetry.space_group_name_H-M   'P 1'
#
loop_
_entity.id
_entity.type
_entity.pdbx_description
1 polymer ?
#
loop_
_entity_poly.entity_id
_entity_poly.type
_entity_poly.pdbx_seq_one_letter_code
_entity_poly.pdbx_strand_id
1 'polypeptide(L)'
;MTGPKSANAPDNSPLISNQGEQALRQFLPENVPLCDDITKAPLFDIDAEGNWLYLASPLPAKFAKLFASILYCIDEQHYLITPVEKLRVSVAATPLVMVDYQLLAGSSDNNINFISSIGVEYSVINTDIEVNDDGIYLALGRGLTARLGRACYYRYINEFILLES
;
A
#
# COMPACT_ATOMS: atom_id res chain seq x y z
N MET A 1 -10.97 38.44 -29.54
CA MET A 1 -9.68 38.47 -28.81
C MET A 1 -10.00 38.09 -27.38
N THR A 2 -10.04 36.80 -27.09
CA THR A 2 -8.94 35.94 -26.56
C THR A 2 -8.90 35.96 -25.03
N GLY A 3 -9.20 34.80 -24.45
CA GLY A 3 -8.97 34.44 -23.05
C GLY A 3 -9.81 33.22 -22.68
N PRO A 4 -9.29 31.98 -22.78
CA PRO A 4 -10.01 30.80 -22.31
C PRO A 4 -9.96 30.69 -20.78
N LYS A 5 -10.98 30.00 -20.25
CA LYS A 5 -11.15 29.51 -18.88
C LYS A 5 -9.82 29.11 -18.21
N SER A 6 -9.53 29.69 -17.05
CA SER A 6 -8.68 29.00 -16.06
C SER A 6 -9.56 27.95 -15.38
N ALA A 7 -9.45 26.71 -15.84
CA ALA A 7 -9.97 25.56 -15.11
C ALA A 7 -9.11 25.42 -13.85
N ASN A 8 -9.75 25.46 -12.68
CA ASN A 8 -9.10 25.09 -11.43
C ASN A 8 -8.55 23.67 -11.58
N ALA A 9 -7.22 23.55 -11.55
CA ALA A 9 -6.55 22.27 -11.39
C ALA A 9 -6.97 21.66 -10.05
N PRO A 10 -7.13 20.32 -9.94
CA PRO A 10 -7.27 19.69 -8.65
C PRO A 10 -6.04 20.01 -7.80
N ASP A 11 -6.27 20.55 -6.61
CA ASP A 11 -5.26 20.77 -5.60
C ASP A 11 -4.66 19.41 -5.20
N ASN A 12 -3.45 19.14 -5.68
CA ASN A 12 -2.67 17.93 -5.38
C ASN A 12 -1.86 18.06 -4.08
N SER A 13 -2.22 18.99 -3.19
CA SER A 13 -1.64 19.02 -1.84
C SER A 13 -1.97 17.71 -1.13
N PRO A 14 -0.97 16.94 -0.64
CA PRO A 14 -1.24 15.66 -0.02
C PRO A 14 -2.07 15.91 1.24
N LEU A 15 -3.30 15.38 1.27
CA LEU A 15 -4.11 15.29 2.49
C LEU A 15 -3.47 14.25 3.39
N ILE A 16 -2.39 14.64 4.05
CA ILE A 16 -1.64 13.78 4.94
C ILE A 16 -2.44 13.68 6.24
N SER A 17 -2.89 12.47 6.57
CA SER A 17 -3.87 12.27 7.63
C SER A 17 -3.28 12.63 9.00
N ASN A 18 -3.93 13.56 9.71
CA ASN A 18 -3.52 14.00 11.05
C ASN A 18 -3.41 12.79 12.03
N GLN A 19 -4.19 11.73 11.81
CA GLN A 19 -4.13 10.50 12.60
C GLN A 19 -2.83 9.71 12.40
N GLY A 20 -2.33 9.60 11.18
CA GLY A 20 -1.07 8.90 10.89
C GLY A 20 0.12 9.60 11.54
N GLU A 21 0.13 10.94 11.50
CA GLU A 21 1.13 11.76 12.16
C GLU A 21 1.13 11.58 13.68
N GLN A 22 -0.06 11.67 14.31
CA GLN A 22 -0.18 11.48 15.76
C GLN A 22 0.28 10.09 16.20
N ALA A 23 -0.04 9.05 15.44
CA ALA A 23 0.41 7.70 15.74
C ALA A 23 1.93 7.58 15.60
N LEU A 24 2.54 8.09 14.52
CA LEU A 24 4.00 8.04 14.37
C LEU A 24 4.73 8.71 15.52
N ARG A 25 4.26 9.88 15.97
CA ARG A 25 4.83 10.60 17.13
C ARG A 25 4.82 9.78 18.41
N GLN A 26 3.81 8.92 18.62
CA GLN A 26 3.75 8.04 19.79
C GLN A 26 4.76 6.88 19.71
N PHE A 27 5.12 6.46 18.49
CA PHE A 27 6.05 5.36 18.28
C PHE A 27 7.50 5.82 18.35
N LEU A 28 7.79 7.04 17.90
CA LEU A 28 9.15 7.55 17.81
C LEU A 28 9.74 7.93 19.18
N PRO A 29 11.01 7.59 19.46
CA PRO A 29 11.71 8.10 20.63
C PRO A 29 11.88 9.63 20.54
N GLU A 30 11.88 10.33 21.68
CA GLU A 30 12.16 11.77 21.70
C GLU A 30 13.56 12.07 21.10
N ASN A 31 13.67 13.13 20.29
CA ASN A 31 14.91 13.63 19.67
C ASN A 31 15.62 12.72 18.64
N VAL A 32 14.91 11.84 17.93
CA VAL A 32 15.49 11.19 16.73
C VAL A 32 15.45 12.17 15.54
N PRO A 33 16.59 12.60 14.97
CA PRO A 33 16.59 13.26 13.67
C PRO A 33 16.20 12.24 12.60
N LEU A 34 15.09 12.50 11.93
CA LEU A 34 14.43 11.57 10.99
C LEU A 34 14.81 11.84 9.54
N CYS A 35 15.76 12.72 9.32
CA CYS A 35 16.35 12.99 8.02
C CYS A 35 17.84 12.65 8.13
N ASP A 36 18.32 11.84 7.19
CA ASP A 36 19.73 11.50 6.96
C ASP A 36 20.42 10.64 8.03
N ASP A 37 20.17 9.33 7.96
CA ASP A 37 21.34 8.46 7.81
C ASP A 37 20.93 7.13 7.19
N ILE A 38 21.44 6.87 5.98
CA ILE A 38 21.47 5.55 5.33
C ILE A 38 22.13 4.50 6.26
N THR A 39 22.76 4.95 7.34
CA THR A 39 23.54 4.21 8.32
C THR A 39 22.71 3.55 9.45
N LYS A 40 21.44 3.92 9.68
CA LYS A 40 20.59 3.28 10.71
C LYS A 40 19.55 2.34 10.09
N ALA A 41 19.39 1.17 10.71
CA ALA A 41 18.36 0.21 10.32
C ALA A 41 16.96 0.87 10.39
N PRO A 42 16.08 0.61 9.41
CA PRO A 42 14.71 1.12 9.46
C PRO A 42 14.00 0.63 10.72
N LEU A 43 13.16 1.48 11.30
CA LEU A 43 12.39 1.13 12.50
C LEU A 43 11.19 0.23 12.19
N PHE A 44 10.70 0.31 10.95
CA PHE A 44 9.56 -0.43 10.45
C PHE A 44 10.01 -1.40 9.37
N ASP A 45 9.51 -2.63 9.45
CA ASP A 45 9.74 -3.68 8.48
C ASP A 45 8.40 -4.31 8.08
N ILE A 46 8.30 -4.74 6.83
CA ILE A 46 7.19 -5.54 6.31
C ILE A 46 7.78 -6.85 5.81
N ASP A 47 7.39 -7.96 6.41
CA ASP A 47 7.85 -9.29 5.99
C ASP A 47 7.17 -9.74 4.67
N ALA A 48 7.57 -10.91 4.17
CA ALA A 48 7.06 -11.40 2.90
C ALA A 48 5.55 -11.69 2.96
N GLU A 49 5.02 -12.04 4.13
CA GLU A 49 3.61 -12.32 4.42
C GLU A 49 2.76 -11.05 4.61
N GLY A 50 3.40 -9.87 4.61
CA GLY A 50 2.75 -8.58 4.78
C GLY A 50 2.49 -8.21 6.24
N ASN A 51 3.12 -8.91 7.20
CA ASN A 51 3.09 -8.51 8.59
C ASN A 51 4.02 -7.32 8.81
N TRP A 52 3.54 -6.35 9.57
CA TRP A 52 4.32 -5.18 9.93
C TRP A 52 5.03 -5.41 11.26
N LEU A 53 6.28 -5.00 11.34
CA LEU A 53 7.08 -4.98 12.56
C LEU A 53 7.50 -3.55 12.87
N TYR A 54 7.60 -3.26 14.16
CA TYR A 54 8.23 -2.06 14.69
C TYR A 54 9.30 -2.49 15.69
N LEU A 55 10.55 -2.07 15.47
CA LEU A 55 11.70 -2.51 16.28
C LEU A 55 11.73 -4.04 16.42
N ALA A 56 11.60 -4.75 15.29
CA ALA A 56 11.53 -6.21 15.19
C ALA A 56 10.40 -6.89 16.00
N SER A 57 9.41 -6.14 16.49
CA SER A 57 8.24 -6.66 17.20
C SER A 57 6.99 -6.56 16.33
N PRO A 58 6.15 -7.61 16.24
CA PRO A 58 4.93 -7.56 15.42
C PRO A 58 3.98 -6.43 15.84
N LEU A 59 3.49 -5.68 14.85
CA LEU A 59 2.44 -4.69 15.04
C LEU A 59 1.05 -5.31 14.88
N PRO A 60 0.10 -4.99 15.76
CA PRO A 60 -1.30 -5.32 15.52
C PRO A 60 -1.81 -4.75 14.19
N ALA A 61 -2.64 -5.51 13.48
CA ALA A 61 -3.16 -5.15 12.15
C ALA A 61 -3.80 -3.75 12.10
N LYS A 62 -4.45 -3.29 13.18
CA LYS A 62 -5.02 -1.94 13.27
C LYS A 62 -3.98 -0.82 13.10
N PHE A 63 -2.78 -1.00 13.65
CA PHE A 63 -1.68 -0.03 13.53
C PHE A 63 -1.01 -0.16 12.17
N ALA A 64 -0.79 -1.38 11.71
CA ALA A 64 -0.29 -1.64 10.36
C ALA A 64 -1.17 -0.96 9.30
N LYS A 65 -2.51 -1.09 9.41
CA LYS A 65 -3.49 -0.44 8.53
C LYS A 65 -3.38 1.09 8.56
N LEU A 66 -3.17 1.66 9.74
CA LEU A 66 -2.95 3.10 9.88
C LEU A 66 -1.66 3.54 9.17
N PHE A 67 -0.54 2.87 9.41
CA PHE A 67 0.72 3.23 8.77
C PHE A 67 0.70 2.98 7.26
N ALA A 68 0.03 1.93 6.77
CA ALA A 68 -0.17 1.69 5.35
C ALA A 68 -0.91 2.85 4.63
N SER A 69 -1.75 3.62 5.35
CA SER A 69 -2.45 4.78 4.78
C SER A 69 -1.53 5.95 4.44
N ILE A 70 -0.36 6.01 5.07
CA ILE A 70 0.67 7.03 4.85
C ILE A 70 1.95 6.45 4.25
N LEU A 71 1.90 5.20 3.77
CA LEU A 71 3.01 4.54 3.08
C LEU A 71 3.03 4.94 1.60
N TYR A 72 4.22 5.27 1.10
CA TYR A 72 4.50 5.61 -0.29
C TYR A 72 5.71 4.82 -0.79
N CYS A 73 5.73 4.50 -2.07
CA CYS A 73 6.93 4.07 -2.78
C CYS A 73 7.40 5.20 -3.69
N ILE A 74 8.65 5.60 -3.54
CA ILE A 74 9.30 6.65 -4.33
C ILE A 74 10.67 6.10 -4.74
N ASP A 75 10.93 6.05 -6.04
CA ASP A 75 12.19 5.51 -6.61
C ASP A 75 12.55 4.12 -6.03
N GLU A 76 11.56 3.21 -6.01
CA GLU A 76 11.66 1.83 -5.49
C GLU A 76 11.95 1.72 -3.98
N GLN A 77 11.88 2.84 -3.24
CA GLN A 77 12.07 2.87 -1.79
C GLN A 77 10.77 3.23 -1.08
N HIS A 78 10.54 2.59 0.07
CA HIS A 78 9.29 2.74 0.82
C HIS A 78 9.44 3.69 2.01
N TYR A 79 8.45 4.57 2.19
CA TYR A 79 8.45 5.58 3.24
C TYR A 79 7.08 5.79 3.87
N LEU A 80 7.04 5.98 5.19
CA LEU A 80 5.91 6.63 5.87
C LEU A 80 6.10 8.14 5.74
N ILE A 81 5.12 8.83 5.19
CA ILE A 81 5.19 10.28 4.92
C ILE A 81 4.07 10.99 5.68
N THR A 82 4.46 11.96 6.49
CA THR A 82 3.59 12.95 7.15
C THR A 82 4.03 14.36 6.74
N PRO A 83 3.32 15.44 7.12
CA PRO A 83 3.74 16.80 6.77
C PRO A 83 5.11 17.16 7.37
N VAL A 84 5.45 16.53 8.49
CA VAL A 84 6.64 16.87 9.28
C VAL A 84 7.72 15.78 9.18
N GLU A 85 7.36 14.55 8.85
CA GLU A 85 8.27 13.40 8.94
C GLU A 85 8.27 12.57 7.64
N LYS A 86 9.44 12.01 7.32
CA LYS A 86 9.61 10.98 6.29
C LYS A 86 10.48 9.87 6.87
N LEU A 87 9.93 8.66 6.94
CA LEU A 87 10.54 7.51 7.60
C LEU A 87 10.70 6.34 6.66
N ARG A 88 11.89 5.75 6.54
CA ARG A 88 12.11 4.57 5.70
C ARG A 88 11.44 3.34 6.31
N VAL A 89 10.84 2.51 5.44
CA VAL A 89 10.29 1.19 5.76
C VAL A 89 11.03 0.14 4.95
N SER A 90 11.48 -0.94 5.59
CA SER A 90 11.99 -2.11 4.88
C SER A 90 10.82 -2.94 4.38
N VAL A 91 10.88 -3.42 3.15
CA VAL A 91 9.84 -4.27 2.56
C VAL A 91 10.49 -5.48 1.93
N ALA A 92 10.16 -6.68 2.41
CA ALA A 92 10.80 -7.91 1.95
C ALA A 92 10.36 -8.33 0.54
N ALA A 93 9.11 -8.07 0.17
CA ALA A 93 8.57 -8.41 -1.15
C ALA A 93 7.62 -7.33 -1.68
N THR A 94 6.42 -7.22 -1.11
CA THR A 94 5.45 -6.17 -1.43
C THR A 94 4.90 -5.59 -0.13
N PRO A 95 4.56 -4.29 -0.10
CA PRO A 95 4.07 -3.65 1.12
C PRO A 95 2.71 -4.18 1.58
N LEU A 96 1.95 -4.81 0.68
CA LEU A 96 0.66 -5.43 0.97
C LEU A 96 0.57 -6.82 0.33
N VAL A 97 -0.12 -7.73 1.02
CA VAL A 97 -0.44 -9.07 0.54
C VAL A 97 -1.95 -9.25 0.57
N MET A 98 -2.56 -9.52 -0.57
CA MET A 98 -4.01 -9.72 -0.71
C MET A 98 -4.37 -11.15 -0.34
N VAL A 99 -5.21 -11.30 0.67
CA VAL A 99 -5.61 -12.61 1.22
C VAL A 99 -7.02 -13.01 0.82
N ASP A 100 -7.83 -12.05 0.37
CA ASP A 100 -9.19 -12.29 -0.10
C ASP A 100 -9.60 -11.26 -1.17
N TYR A 101 -10.70 -11.53 -1.87
CA TYR A 101 -11.34 -10.61 -2.80
C TYR A 101 -12.84 -10.86 -2.94
N GLN A 102 -13.56 -9.83 -3.35
CA GLN A 102 -14.99 -9.87 -3.66
C GLN A 102 -15.26 -9.21 -5.02
N LEU A 103 -16.10 -9.86 -5.82
CA LEU A 103 -16.60 -9.30 -7.08
C LEU A 103 -17.69 -8.27 -6.81
N LEU A 104 -17.54 -7.07 -7.36
CA LEU A 104 -18.55 -6.03 -7.25
C LEU A 104 -19.59 -6.19 -8.37
N ALA A 105 -20.73 -6.78 -8.01
CA ALA A 105 -21.84 -7.03 -8.92
C ALA A 105 -22.36 -5.74 -9.58
N GLY A 106 -22.61 -5.81 -10.89
CA GLY A 106 -23.22 -4.71 -11.65
C GLY A 106 -22.24 -3.64 -12.18
N SER A 107 -20.94 -3.82 -12.01
CA SER A 107 -19.94 -2.97 -12.69
C SER A 107 -19.66 -3.49 -14.09
N SER A 108 -19.70 -2.61 -15.10
CA SER A 108 -19.33 -2.93 -16.49
C SER A 108 -17.84 -3.25 -16.64
N ASP A 109 -17.04 -2.87 -15.63
CA ASP A 109 -15.58 -2.78 -15.72
C ASP A 109 -14.86 -3.88 -14.92
N ASN A 110 -15.60 -4.90 -14.47
CA ASN A 110 -15.06 -6.05 -13.74
C ASN A 110 -14.28 -5.62 -12.48
N ASN A 111 -14.86 -4.73 -11.68
CA ASN A 111 -14.22 -4.22 -10.46
C ASN A 111 -14.12 -5.32 -9.40
N ILE A 112 -12.91 -5.53 -8.90
CA ILE A 112 -12.60 -6.50 -7.84
C ILE A 112 -12.16 -5.72 -6.60
N ASN A 113 -12.81 -5.97 -5.46
CA ASN A 113 -12.37 -5.43 -4.18
C ASN A 113 -11.48 -6.46 -3.48
N PHE A 114 -10.18 -6.19 -3.38
CA PHE A 114 -9.23 -7.04 -2.67
C PHE A 114 -9.10 -6.62 -1.21
N ILE A 115 -8.86 -7.60 -0.33
CA ILE A 115 -8.63 -7.43 1.10
C ILE A 115 -7.23 -7.93 1.44
N SER A 116 -6.41 -7.07 2.04
CA SER A 116 -5.05 -7.42 2.47
C SER A 116 -5.00 -8.15 3.81
N SER A 117 -3.85 -8.76 4.13
CA SER A 117 -3.60 -9.46 5.40
C SER A 117 -3.78 -8.57 6.64
N ILE A 118 -3.61 -7.25 6.49
CA ILE A 118 -3.84 -6.24 7.54
C ILE A 118 -5.23 -5.58 7.45
N GLY A 119 -6.10 -6.05 6.56
CA GLY A 119 -7.48 -5.58 6.39
C GLY A 119 -7.62 -4.23 5.69
N VAL A 120 -6.60 -3.76 4.95
CA VAL A 120 -6.77 -2.68 3.98
C VAL A 120 -7.50 -3.24 2.77
N GLU A 121 -8.51 -2.51 2.29
CA GLU A 121 -9.30 -2.86 1.10
C GLU A 121 -8.89 -1.99 -0.08
N TYR A 122 -8.80 -2.58 -1.27
CA TYR A 122 -8.50 -1.90 -2.52
C TYR A 122 -9.41 -2.40 -3.63
N SER A 123 -10.20 -1.50 -4.19
CA SER A 123 -10.90 -1.73 -5.45
C SER A 123 -9.96 -1.48 -6.62
N VAL A 124 -9.77 -2.47 -7.47
CA VAL A 124 -8.95 -2.37 -8.68
C VAL A 124 -9.76 -2.80 -9.90
N ILE A 125 -9.38 -2.26 -11.06
CA ILE A 125 -9.84 -2.72 -12.37
C ILE A 125 -8.87 -3.77 -12.91
N ASN A 126 -9.32 -4.60 -13.85
CA ASN A 126 -8.52 -5.73 -14.35
C ASN A 126 -7.17 -5.31 -14.96
N THR A 127 -7.06 -4.10 -15.53
CA THR A 127 -5.81 -3.59 -16.11
C THR A 127 -4.70 -3.32 -15.10
N ASP A 128 -5.04 -3.22 -13.81
CA ASP A 128 -4.06 -3.01 -12.74
C ASP A 128 -3.51 -4.34 -12.20
N ILE A 129 -3.96 -5.47 -12.76
CA ILE A 129 -3.58 -6.83 -12.36
C ILE A 129 -2.55 -7.37 -13.36
N GLU A 130 -1.38 -7.73 -12.86
CA GLU A 130 -0.32 -8.37 -13.63
C GLU A 130 -0.17 -9.82 -13.19
N VAL A 131 -0.14 -10.75 -14.16
CA VAL A 131 0.10 -12.18 -13.92
C VAL A 131 1.44 -12.55 -14.55
N ASN A 132 2.35 -13.09 -13.77
CA ASN A 132 3.64 -13.58 -14.23
C ASN A 132 4.03 -14.87 -13.48
N ASP A 133 5.21 -15.43 -13.81
CA ASP A 133 5.67 -16.71 -13.26
C ASP A 133 5.90 -16.67 -11.72
N ASP A 134 6.10 -15.48 -11.15
CA ASP A 134 6.35 -15.28 -9.72
C ASP A 134 5.07 -15.04 -8.90
N GLY A 135 3.94 -14.73 -9.56
CA GLY A 135 2.64 -14.57 -8.93
C GLY A 135 1.70 -13.62 -9.64
N ILE A 136 0.68 -13.17 -8.89
CA ILE A 136 -0.26 -12.14 -9.34
C ILE A 136 -0.02 -10.88 -8.51
N TYR A 137 0.20 -9.77 -9.20
CA TYR A 137 0.52 -8.48 -8.62
C TYR A 137 -0.54 -7.45 -8.97
N LEU A 138 -0.74 -6.50 -8.06
CA LEU A 138 -1.65 -5.38 -8.21
C LEU A 138 -0.85 -4.08 -8.14
N ALA A 139 -1.00 -3.22 -9.15
CA ALA A 139 -0.58 -1.83 -9.05
C ALA A 139 -1.59 -1.07 -8.17
N LEU A 140 -1.11 -0.38 -7.14
CA LEU A 140 -1.94 0.41 -6.23
C LEU A 140 -1.60 1.90 -6.33
N GLY A 141 -2.35 2.72 -5.60
CA GLY A 141 -2.01 4.12 -5.41
C GLY A 141 -0.70 4.33 -4.63
N ARG A 142 -0.13 5.54 -4.70
CA ARG A 142 1.10 5.95 -3.99
C ARG A 142 2.37 5.18 -4.41
N GLY A 143 2.38 4.64 -5.62
CA GLY A 143 3.48 3.83 -6.16
C GLY A 143 3.60 2.44 -5.52
N LEU A 144 2.64 2.05 -4.68
CA LEU A 144 2.68 0.76 -3.98
C LEU A 144 2.26 -0.36 -4.92
N THR A 145 2.76 -1.55 -4.65
CA THR A 145 2.29 -2.80 -5.24
C THR A 145 1.75 -3.72 -4.17
N ALA A 146 0.92 -4.66 -4.57
CA ALA A 146 0.56 -5.80 -3.73
C ALA A 146 0.71 -7.09 -4.51
N ARG A 147 0.83 -8.20 -3.78
CA ARG A 147 0.78 -9.54 -4.37
C ARG A 147 -0.38 -10.32 -3.80
N LEU A 148 -0.91 -11.28 -4.54
CA LEU A 148 -1.87 -12.23 -4.00
C LEU A 148 -1.15 -13.24 -3.10
N GLY A 149 -1.70 -13.47 -1.91
CA GLY A 149 -1.33 -14.59 -1.05
C GLY A 149 -1.79 -15.91 -1.68
N ARG A 150 -1.10 -17.02 -1.36
CA ARG A 150 -1.29 -18.31 -2.04
C ARG A 150 -2.75 -18.77 -2.15
N ALA A 151 -3.51 -18.70 -1.05
CA ALA A 151 -4.92 -19.12 -1.06
C ALA A 151 -5.79 -18.24 -1.97
N CYS A 152 -5.54 -16.92 -1.95
CA CYS A 152 -6.21 -15.94 -2.81
C CYS A 152 -5.83 -16.14 -4.28
N TYR A 153 -4.55 -16.37 -4.56
CA TYR A 153 -4.01 -16.66 -5.89
C TYR A 153 -4.73 -17.85 -6.55
N TYR A 154 -4.83 -19.00 -5.87
CA TYR A 154 -5.46 -20.18 -6.45
C TYR A 154 -6.95 -19.97 -6.73
N ARG A 155 -7.65 -19.25 -5.85
CA ARG A 155 -9.05 -18.87 -6.10
C ARG A 155 -9.19 -17.99 -7.32
N TYR A 156 -8.32 -16.98 -7.46
CA TYR A 156 -8.33 -16.07 -8.60
C TYR A 156 -8.08 -16.79 -9.93
N ILE A 157 -7.06 -17.66 -9.98
CA ILE A 157 -6.73 -18.44 -11.19
C ILE A 157 -7.92 -19.29 -11.64
N ASN A 158 -8.56 -19.98 -10.70
CA ASN A 158 -9.73 -20.81 -11.01
C ASN A 158 -10.92 -20.00 -11.53
N GLU A 159 -11.11 -18.79 -11.03
CA GLU A 159 -12.26 -17.94 -11.37
C GLU A 159 -12.07 -17.21 -12.71
N PHE A 160 -10.87 -16.67 -12.99
CA PHE A 160 -10.69 -15.77 -14.14
C PHE A 160 -9.84 -16.35 -15.27
N ILE A 161 -8.94 -17.28 -14.99
CA ILE A 161 -7.92 -17.70 -15.96
C ILE A 161 -8.22 -19.09 -16.53
N LEU A 162 -8.72 -20.01 -15.71
CA LEU A 162 -9.07 -21.36 -16.16
C LEU A 162 -10.47 -21.46 -16.82
N LEU A 163 -11.29 -20.41 -16.75
CA LEU A 163 -12.60 -20.37 -17.42
C LEU A 163 -12.55 -19.80 -18.84
N GLU A 164 -11.37 -19.33 -19.30
CA GLU A 164 -11.15 -18.81 -20.66
C GLU A 164 -10.51 -19.84 -21.62
N SER A 165 -10.35 -21.10 -21.19
CA SER A 165 -9.81 -22.23 -21.98
C SER A 165 -10.83 -23.32 -22.20
#